data_AF-A0A9Q1LHU7-F1
#
_entry.id   AF-A0A9Q1LHU7-F1
#
_cell.length_a   1.000
_cell.length_b   1.000
_cell.length_c   1.000
_cell.angle_alpha   90.00
_cell.angle_beta   90.00
_cell.angle_gamma   90.00
#
_symmetry.space_group_name_H-M   'P 1'
#
loop_
_entity.id
_entity.type
_entity.pdbx_description
1 polymer ?
#
loop_
_entity_poly.entity_id
_entity_poly.type
_entity_poly.pdbx_seq_one_letter_code
_entity_poly.pdbx_strand_id
1 'polypeptide(L)' 'MQKVVEDDLVAARQADRSLSSLDFSRLLTMGRLVSLSFGETSLTLEHWQMAKELERLRKERLQGSS' A
#
# COMPACT_ATOMS: atom_id res chain seq x y z
N MET A 1 -13.41 -2.69 3.93
CA MET A 1 -12.08 -2.26 3.45
C MET A 1 -11.54 -1.02 4.18
N GLN A 2 -12.33 0.04 4.33
CA GLN A 2 -11.87 1.29 4.97
C GLN A 2 -11.17 1.10 6.33
N LYS A 3 -11.79 0.35 7.26
CA LYS A 3 -11.20 0.08 8.58
C LYS A 3 -9.84 -0.63 8.52
N VAL A 4 -9.70 -1.61 7.63
CA VAL A 4 -8.42 -2.33 7.43
C VAL A 4 -7.33 -1.39 6.94
N VAL A 5 -7.67 -0.47 6.02
CA VAL A 5 -6.74 0.54 5.50
C VAL A 5 -6.34 1.55 6.59
N GLU A 6 -7.29 1.95 7.44
CA GLU A 6 -7.04 2.82 8.59
C GLU A 6 -6.16 2.14 9.65
N ASP A 7 -6.46 0.89 10.00
CA ASP A 7 -5.67 0.09 10.95
C ASP A 7 -4.23 -0.10 10.43
N ASP A 8 -4.06 -0.40 9.15
CA ASP A 8 -2.74 -0.52 8.51
C ASP A 8 -1.99 0.82 8.47
N LEU A 9 -2.69 1.95 8.29
CA LEU A 9 -2.08 3.28 8.36
C LEU A 9 -1.54 3.57 9.77
N VAL A 10 -2.34 3.24 10.79
CA VAL A 10 -1.94 3.42 12.20
C VAL A 10 -0.73 2.56 12.50
N ALA A 11 -0.75 1.28 12.11
CA ALA A 11 0.38 0.36 12.30
C ALA A 11 1.64 0.85 11.57
N ALA A 12 1.51 1.30 10.31
CA ALA A 12 2.62 1.81 9.52
C ALA A 12 3.26 3.06 10.14
N ARG A 13 2.44 4.02 10.62
CA ARG A 13 2.95 5.22 11.32
C ARG A 13 3.55 4.93 12.68
N GLN A 14 3.04 3.92 13.39
CA GLN A 14 3.62 3.48 14.66
C GLN A 14 5.00 2.85 14.45
N ALA A 15 5.14 2.04 13.41
CA ALA A 15 6.42 1.43 13.03
C ALA A 15 7.42 2.45 12.48
N ASP A 16 6.95 3.43 11.71
CA ASP A 16 7.78 4.46 11.09
C ASP A 16 7.10 5.84 11.15
N ARG A 17 7.58 6.69 12.05
CA ARG A 17 7.07 8.06 12.21
C ARG A 17 7.46 9.01 11.08
N SER A 18 8.40 8.62 10.20
CA SER A 18 8.80 9.41 9.04
C SER A 18 7.86 9.23 7.84
N LEU A 19 6.98 8.22 7.90
CA LEU A 19 6.10 7.83 6.82
C LEU A 19 5.07 8.94 6.54
N SER A 20 5.20 9.57 5.37
CA SER A 20 4.39 10.73 5.02
C SER A 20 2.97 10.34 4.61
N SER A 21 2.01 11.26 4.80
CA SER A 21 0.65 11.09 4.26
C SER A 21 0.64 10.88 2.74
N LEU A 22 1.66 11.37 2.04
CA LEU A 22 1.83 11.21 0.60
C LEU A 22 2.19 9.77 0.22
N ASP A 23 3.07 9.12 0.98
CA ASP A 23 3.44 7.72 0.73
C ASP A 23 2.25 6.78 0.93
N PHE A 24 1.43 7.07 1.93
CA PHE A 24 0.17 6.36 2.12
C PHE A 24 -0.83 6.61 0.99
N SER A 25 -1.01 7.85 0.54
CA SER A 25 -1.89 8.16 -0.59
C SER A 25 -1.46 7.45 -1.87
N ARG A 26 -0.15 7.32 -2.10
CA ARG A 26 0.41 6.54 -3.22
C ARG A 26 0.04 5.07 -3.08
N LEU A 27 0.26 4.47 -1.91
CA LEU A 27 -0.07 3.07 -1.66
C LEU A 27 -1.57 2.79 -1.83
N LEU A 28 -2.44 3.66 -1.32
CA LEU A 28 -3.89 3.53 -1.50
C LEU A 28 -4.30 3.63 -2.97
N THR A 29 -3.66 4.53 -3.72
CA THR A 29 -3.88 4.66 -5.17
C THR A 29 -3.46 3.40 -5.89
N MET A 30 -2.30 2.83 -5.55
CA MET A 30 -1.83 1.55 -6.09
C MET A 30 -2.82 0.41 -5.80
N GLY A 31 -3.35 0.31 -4.58
CA GLY A 31 -4.39 -0.68 -4.25
C GLY A 31 -5.60 -0.58 -5.16
N ARG A 32 -6.10 0.64 -5.41
CA ARG A 32 -7.23 0.85 -6.31
C ARG A 32 -6.90 0.48 -7.76
N LEU A 33 -5.71 0.83 -8.24
CA LEU A 33 -5.26 0.47 -9.59
C LEU A 33 -5.12 -1.05 -9.75
N VAL A 34 -4.60 -1.75 -8.74
CA VAL A 34 -4.55 -3.21 -8.71
C VAL A 34 -5.97 -3.76 -8.85
N SER A 35 -6.92 -3.35 -8.00
CA SER A 35 -8.31 -3.83 -8.11
C SER A 35 -8.92 -3.58 -9.51
N LEU A 36 -8.72 -2.38 -10.06
CA LEU A 36 -9.19 -2.04 -11.41
C LEU A 36 -8.56 -2.94 -12.49
N SER A 37 -7.29 -3.33 -12.35
CA SER A 37 -6.62 -4.22 -13.30
C SER A 37 -7.21 -5.63 -13.35
N PHE A 38 -7.90 -6.05 -12.27
CA PHE A 38 -8.63 -7.32 -12.20
C PHE A 38 -10.11 -7.18 -12.54
N GLY A 39 -10.57 -6.00 -12.96
CA GLY A 39 -11.98 -5.73 -13.29
C GLY A 39 -12.87 -5.47 -12.06
N GLU A 40 -12.28 -5.35 -10.87
CA GLU A 40 -13.02 -5.03 -9.65
C GLU A 40 -13.31 -3.53 -9.57
N THR A 41 -14.51 -3.18 -9.12
CA THR A 41 -14.91 -1.78 -8.90
C THR A 41 -14.56 -1.26 -7.51
N SER A 42 -14.10 -2.15 -6.62
CA SER A 42 -13.81 -1.83 -5.22
C SER A 42 -12.53 -2.49 -4.74
N LEU A 43 -11.86 -1.83 -3.77
CA LEU A 43 -10.66 -2.37 -3.15
C LEU A 43 -11.01 -3.57 -2.27
N THR A 44 -10.42 -4.72 -2.59
CA THR A 44 -10.52 -5.94 -1.78
C THR A 44 -9.28 -6.10 -0.90
N LEU A 45 -9.37 -6.96 0.12
CA LEU A 45 -8.24 -7.26 1.01
C LEU A 45 -7.07 -7.86 0.23
N GLU A 46 -7.35 -8.75 -0.72
CA GLU A 46 -6.34 -9.39 -1.56
C GLU A 46 -5.55 -8.37 -2.38
N HIS A 47 -6.25 -7.50 -3.12
CA HIS A 47 -5.62 -6.43 -3.91
C HIS A 47 -4.84 -5.44 -3.04
N TRP A 48 -5.32 -5.19 -1.82
CA TRP A 48 -4.60 -4.37 -0.85
C TRP A 48 -3.28 -5.03 -0.41
N GLN A 49 -3.29 -6.33 -0.11
CA GLN A 49 -2.07 -7.08 0.21
C GLN A 49 -1.10 -7.12 -0.98
N MET A 50 -1.60 -7.32 -2.20
CA MET A 50 -0.77 -7.25 -3.41
C MET A 50 -0.09 -5.87 -3.57
N ALA A 51 -0.83 -4.78 -3.35
CA ALA A 51 -0.26 -3.44 -3.44
C ALA A 51 0.83 -3.19 -2.38
N LYS A 52 0.65 -3.70 -1.16
CA LYS A 52 1.68 -3.66 -0.11
C LYS A 52 2.93 -4.44 -0.50
N GLU A 53 2.76 -5.62 -1.09
CA GLU A 53 3.89 -6.42 -1.56
C GLU A 53 4.65 -5.75 -2.71
N LEU A 54 3.93 -5.13 -3.67
CA LEU A 54 4.54 -4.34 -4.73
C LEU A 54 5.39 -3.19 -4.19
N GLU A 55 4.88 -2.47 -3.18
CA GLU A 55 5.62 -1.38 -2.54
C GLU A 55 6.84 -1.90 -1.76
N ARG A 56 6.73 -3.05 -1.09
CA ARG A 56 7.84 -3.71 -0.41
C ARG A 56 8.96 -4.06 -1.40
N LEU A 57 8.62 -4.72 -2.52
CA LEU A 57 9.55 -5.07 -3.59
C LEU A 57 10.16 -3.84 -4.28
N ARG A 58 9.40 -2.75 -4.42
CA ARG A 58 9.92 -1.47 -4.93
C ARG A 58 11.00 -0.90 -4.01
N LYS A 59 10.75 -0.88 -2.69
CA LYS A 59 11.73 -0.42 -1.70
C LYS A 59 12.98 -1.29 -1.68
N GLU A 60 12.83 -2.62 -1.72
CA GLU A 60 13.96 -3.55 -1.79
C GLU A 60 14.85 -3.29 -3.01
N ARG A 61 14.26 -3.08 -4.19
CA ARG A 61 15.03 -2.76 -5.41
C ARG A 61 15.79 -1.44 -5.31
N LEU A 62 15.19 -0.43 -4.68
CA LEU A 62 15.85 0.87 -4.48
C LEU A 62 16.97 0.79 -3.43
N GLN A 63 16.81 -0.05 -2.41
CA GLN A 63 17.83 -0.26 -1.37
C GLN A 63 18.97 -1.18 -1.85
N GLY A 64 18.66 -2.19 -2.66
CA GLY A 64 19.63 -3.13 -3.23
C GLY A 64 20.42 -2.61 -4.44
N SER A 65 20.21 -1.35 -4.83
CA SER A 65 20.97 -0.67 -5.90
C SER A 65 22.07 0.26 -5.35
N SER A 66 22.52 0.07 -4.09
CA SER A 66 23.68 0.76 -3.49
C SER A 66 24.93 -0.11 -3.48
#